data_AF-A0A1Q6YB96-F1
#
_entry.id   AF-A0A1Q6YB96-F1
#
_cell.length_a   1.000
_cell.length_b   1.000
_cell.length_c   1.000
_cell.angle_alpha   90.00
_cell.angle_beta   90.00
_cell.angle_gamma   90.00
#
_symmetry.space_group_name_H-M   'P 1'
#
loop_
_entity.id
_entity.type
_entity.pdbx_description
1 polymer ?
#
loop_
_entity_poly.entity_id
_entity_poly.type
_entity_poly.pdbx_seq_one_letter_code
_entity_poly.pdbx_strand_id
1 'polypeptide(L)'
;MNHYKTEPPWKFLLSASRNSLQSYELSRLSHAANLRKEIGALLDLWMEENSAAMLARWLMEQRERPQQIHEAAIPGETVPKNGDAASDNCFADRSVTPQANRDSA
;
A
#
# COMPACT_ATOMS: atom_id res chain seq x y z
N MET A 1 19.92 25.78 2.60
CA MET A 1 20.44 24.47 3.04
C MET A 1 20.72 24.58 4.53
N ASN A 2 19.77 24.19 5.39
CA ASN A 2 19.93 24.38 6.83
C ASN A 2 20.84 23.28 7.37
N HIS A 3 22.05 23.66 7.78
CA HIS A 3 22.96 22.75 8.47
C HIS A 3 22.32 22.35 9.80
N TYR A 4 21.80 21.13 9.86
CA TYR A 4 21.42 20.51 11.13
C TYR A 4 22.69 20.46 11.98
N LYS A 5 22.78 21.36 12.96
CA LYS A 5 23.89 21.38 13.89
C LYS A 5 23.72 20.18 14.81
N THR A 6 24.35 19.07 14.43
CA THR A 6 24.32 17.78 15.15
C THR A 6 25.13 17.83 16.42
N GLU A 7 26.05 18.78 16.54
CA GLU A 7 26.85 18.93 17.73
C GLU A 7 26.07 19.61 18.85
N PRO A 8 26.05 19.00 20.06
CA PRO A 8 25.42 19.63 21.21
C PRO A 8 26.18 20.90 21.60
N PRO A 9 25.49 21.91 22.16
CA PRO A 9 26.09 23.19 22.51
C PRO A 9 26.93 23.08 23.79
N TRP A 10 28.11 22.47 23.69
CA TRP A 10 28.98 22.11 24.81
C TRP A 10 29.28 23.27 25.77
N LYS A 11 29.55 24.47 25.25
CA LYS A 11 29.83 25.65 26.08
C LYS A 11 28.66 25.96 27.02
N PHE A 12 27.43 25.87 26.55
CA PHE A 12 26.24 26.06 27.36
C PHE A 12 26.05 24.90 28.34
N LEU A 13 26.19 23.66 27.88
CA LEU A 13 25.98 22.48 28.73
C LEU A 13 26.94 22.42 29.92
N LEU A 14 28.18 22.88 29.75
CA LEU A 14 29.20 22.88 30.81
C LEU A 14 29.08 24.06 31.78
N SER A 15 28.45 25.18 31.37
CA SER A 15 28.36 26.40 32.19
C SER A 15 26.95 26.67 32.75
N ALA A 16 25.93 25.93 32.31
CA ALA A 16 24.55 26.18 32.66
C ALA A 16 24.19 25.71 34.07
N SER A 17 23.20 26.37 34.67
CA SER A 17 22.59 25.92 35.92
C SER A 17 21.78 24.63 35.72
N ARG A 18 21.51 23.89 36.81
CA ARG A 18 20.67 22.68 36.78
C ARG A 18 19.29 22.94 36.18
N ASN A 19 18.62 24.04 36.56
CA ASN A 19 17.30 24.37 36.02
C ASN A 19 17.37 24.63 34.51
N SER A 20 18.39 25.34 34.04
CA SER A 20 18.61 25.59 32.61
C SER A 20 18.86 24.29 31.83
N LEU A 21 19.61 23.35 32.42
CA LEU A 21 19.84 22.02 31.83
C LEU A 21 18.55 21.19 31.74
N GLN A 22 17.71 21.21 32.78
CA GLN A 22 16.42 20.51 32.76
C GLN A 22 15.46 21.09 31.70
N SER A 23 15.38 22.42 31.59
CA SER A 23 14.59 23.06 30.53
C SER A 23 15.13 22.71 29.14
N TYR A 24 16.46 22.66 28.98
CA TYR A 24 17.09 22.24 27.74
C TYR A 24 16.75 20.79 27.39
N GLU A 25 16.89 19.86 28.34
CA GLU A 25 16.54 18.45 28.17
C GLU A 25 15.07 18.29 27.74
N LEU A 26 14.14 18.91 28.46
CA LEU A 26 12.71 18.85 28.15
C LEU A 26 12.43 19.37 26.73
N SER A 27 13.04 20.48 26.35
CA SER A 27 12.93 21.03 24.99
C SER A 27 13.44 20.05 23.93
N ARG A 28 14.58 19.39 24.18
CA ARG A 28 15.14 18.39 23.25
C ARG A 28 14.26 17.14 23.14
N LEU A 29 13.71 16.65 24.25
CA LEU A 29 12.79 15.51 24.24
C LEU A 29 11.48 15.84 23.52
N SER A 30 10.93 17.04 23.74
CA SER A 30 9.76 17.52 23.01
C SER A 30 10.03 17.61 21.50
N HIS A 31 11.16 18.20 21.11
CA HIS A 31 11.55 18.28 19.71
C HIS A 31 11.71 16.89 19.07
N ALA A 32 12.34 15.95 19.77
CA ALA A 32 12.48 14.57 19.31
C ALA A 32 11.13 13.86 19.13
N ALA A 33 10.17 14.10 20.03
CA ALA A 33 8.82 13.55 19.92
C ALA A 33 8.07 14.12 18.70
N ASN A 34 8.23 15.41 18.41
CA ASN A 34 7.65 16.02 17.22
C ASN A 34 8.28 15.48 15.94
N LEU A 35 9.61 15.37 15.90
CA LEU A 35 10.33 14.79 14.76
C LEU A 35 9.88 13.36 14.47
N ARG A 36 9.65 12.54 15.51
CA ARG A 36 9.11 11.18 15.33
C ARG A 36 7.74 11.20 14.63
N LYS A 37 6.85 12.13 14.98
CA LYS A 37 5.53 12.25 14.35
C LYS A 37 5.66 12.69 12.90
N GLU A 38 6.53 13.67 12.62
CA GLU A 38 6.80 14.13 11.26
C GLU A 38 7.36 13.00 10.39
N ILE A 39 8.32 12.24 10.90
CA ILE A 39 8.87 11.06 10.21
C ILE A 39 7.78 10.03 9.94
N GLY A 40 6.92 9.73 10.93
CA GLY A 40 5.81 8.79 10.74
C GLY A 40 4.87 9.22 9.61
N ALA A 41 4.43 10.49 9.62
CA ALA A 41 3.56 11.03 8.59
C ALA A 41 4.21 10.99 7.19
N LEU A 42 5.51 11.30 7.09
CA LEU A 42 6.24 11.22 5.83
C LEU A 42 6.39 9.78 5.33
N LEU A 43 6.59 8.82 6.23
CA LEU A 43 6.65 7.40 5.87
C LEU A 43 5.29 6.90 5.37
N ASP A 44 4.20 7.26 6.04
CA ASP A 44 2.85 6.89 5.63
C ASP A 44 2.53 7.42 4.22
N LEU A 45 2.82 8.70 3.97
CA LEU A 45 2.66 9.30 2.64
C LEU A 45 3.52 8.58 1.60
N TRP A 46 4.79 8.31 1.90
CA TRP A 46 5.69 7.63 0.96
C TRP A 46 5.22 6.22 0.61
N MET A 47 4.64 5.49 1.58
CA MET A 47 4.08 4.16 1.33
C MET A 47 2.85 4.21 0.43
N GLU A 48 1.94 5.17 0.64
CA GLU A 48 0.74 5.34 -0.18
C GLU A 48 1.11 5.65 -1.65
N GLU A 49 2.03 6.59 -1.86
CA GLU A 49 2.50 6.94 -3.20
C GLU A 49 3.18 5.74 -3.89
N ASN A 50 3.97 4.96 -3.16
CA ASN A 50 4.58 3.74 -3.72
C ASN A 50 3.55 2.67 -4.05
N SER A 51 2.59 2.41 -3.16
CA SER A 51 1.57 1.39 -3.38
C SER A 51 0.71 1.73 -4.60
N ALA A 52 0.32 3.01 -4.75
CA ALA A 52 -0.39 3.51 -5.92
C ALA A 52 0.42 3.34 -7.21
N ALA A 53 1.72 3.66 -7.19
CA ALA A 53 2.60 3.46 -8.34
C ALA A 53 2.74 1.97 -8.72
N MET A 54 2.83 1.07 -7.74
CA MET A 54 2.87 -0.38 -7.95
C MET A 54 1.56 -0.89 -8.54
N LEU A 55 0.41 -0.43 -8.05
CA LEU A 55 -0.91 -0.77 -8.59
C LEU A 55 -1.06 -0.26 -10.04
N ALA A 56 -0.63 0.96 -10.32
CA ALA A 56 -0.66 1.51 -11.67
C ALA A 56 0.18 0.66 -12.63
N ARG A 57 1.40 0.29 -12.23
CA ARG A 57 2.25 -0.63 -13.00
C ARG A 57 1.57 -1.97 -13.24
N TRP A 58 1.01 -2.58 -12.20
CA TRP A 58 0.33 -3.86 -12.32
C TRP A 58 -0.87 -3.78 -13.28
N LEU A 59 -1.66 -2.70 -13.26
CA LEU A 59 -2.78 -2.48 -14.18
C LEU A 59 -2.31 -2.31 -15.63
N MET A 60 -1.18 -1.64 -15.86
CA MET A 60 -0.58 -1.54 -17.20
C MET A 60 -0.22 -2.93 -17.72
N GLU A 61 0.47 -3.74 -16.91
CA GLU A 61 0.80 -5.13 -17.25
C GLU A 61 -0.45 -5.99 -17.52
N GLN A 62 -1.51 -5.83 -16.72
CA GLN A 62 -2.77 -6.53 -16.96
C GLN A 62 -3.43 -6.13 -18.27
N ARG A 63 -3.28 -4.89 -18.73
CA ARG A 63 -3.88 -4.41 -19.98
C ARG A 63 -3.11 -4.87 -21.22
N GLU A 64 -1.79 -5.06 -21.09
CA GLU A 64 -0.94 -5.54 -22.17
C GLU A 64 -1.14 -7.04 -22.45
N ARG A 65 -1.40 -7.86 -21.42
CA ARG A 65 -1.60 -9.33 -21.58
C ARG A 65 -2.79 -9.74 -22.48
N PRO A 66 -3.98 -9.13 -22.40
CA PRO A 66 -5.10 -9.40 -23.31
C PRO A 66 -4.81 -9.02 -24.77
N GLN A 67 -3.99 -8.00 -25.03
CA GLN A 67 -3.69 -7.56 -26.40
C GLN A 67 -2.75 -8.52 -27.12
N GLN A 68 -1.80 -9.13 -26.40
CA GLN A 68 -0.88 -10.12 -26.99
C GLN A 68 -1.59 -11.41 -27.44
N ILE A 69 -2.71 -11.79 -26.81
CA ILE A 69 -3.48 -12.98 -27.20
C ILE A 69 -4.32 -12.72 -28.46
N HIS A 70 -4.81 -11.48 -28.65
CA HIS A 70 -5.59 -11.12 -29.83
C HIS A 70 -4.74 -10.84 -31.08
N GLU A 71 -3.48 -10.43 -30.94
CA GLU A 71 -2.62 -10.13 -32.08
C GLU A 71 -1.89 -11.36 -32.65
N ALA A 72 -1.89 -12.49 -31.93
CA ALA A 72 -1.35 -13.77 -32.40
C ALA A 72 -2.36 -14.61 -33.24
N ALA A 73 -3.57 -14.09 -33.47
CA ALA A 73 -4.62 -14.72 -34.26
C ALA A 73 -5.30 -13.63 -35.12
N ILE A 74 -5.06 -13.44 -36.42
CA ILE A 74 -4.95 -14.36 -37.58
C ILE A 74 -4.47 -13.51 -38.79
N PRO A 75 -3.79 -14.08 -39.79
CA PRO A 75 -4.35 -13.99 -41.16
C PRO A 75 -4.27 -15.33 -41.92
N GLY A 76 -5.44 -15.98 -42.12
CA GLY A 76 -5.63 -17.16 -42.96
C GLY A 76 -6.86 -17.98 -42.58
N GLU A 77 -7.97 -17.73 -43.29
CA GLU A 77 -9.19 -18.56 -43.55
C GLU A 77 -9.37 -19.89 -42.76
N THR A 78 -10.53 -20.23 -42.19
CA THR A 78 -11.86 -20.35 -42.84
C THR A 78 -13.01 -20.29 -41.85
N VAL A 79 -14.08 -19.57 -42.22
CA VAL A 79 -15.43 -19.69 -41.61
C VAL A 79 -15.99 -21.10 -41.85
N PRO A 80 -16.62 -21.73 -40.83
CA PRO A 80 -18.03 -22.00 -40.98
C PRO A 80 -18.88 -21.59 -39.76
N LYS A 81 -20.06 -21.14 -40.15
CA LYS A 81 -21.28 -20.77 -39.41
C LYS A 81 -21.79 -21.89 -38.50
N ASN A 82 -22.18 -21.51 -37.28
CA ASN A 82 -23.18 -22.07 -36.34
C ASN A 82 -22.63 -21.78 -34.92
N GLY A 83 -23.29 -21.10 -33.99
CA GLY A 83 -24.69 -20.84 -33.73
C GLY A 83 -24.78 -20.71 -32.21
N ASP A 84 -25.53 -19.72 -31.76
CA ASP A 84 -25.96 -19.45 -30.38
C ASP A 84 -24.99 -18.92 -29.31
N ALA A 85 -25.50 -17.84 -28.71
CA ALA A 85 -25.01 -17.13 -27.55
C ALA A 85 -25.39 -17.86 -26.25
N ALA A 86 -24.50 -17.81 -25.26
CA ALA A 86 -24.83 -17.44 -23.88
C ALA A 86 -23.53 -17.41 -23.04
N SER A 87 -23.35 -16.31 -22.33
CA SER A 87 -22.24 -16.05 -21.41
C SER A 87 -22.69 -16.45 -20.01
N ASP A 88 -22.19 -17.56 -19.48
CA ASP A 88 -22.51 -18.00 -18.12
C ASP A 88 -21.46 -17.50 -17.11
N ASN A 89 -21.63 -16.25 -16.66
CA ASN A 89 -21.07 -15.83 -15.37
C ASN A 89 -22.06 -16.21 -14.27
N CYS A 90 -21.81 -17.30 -13.54
CA CYS A 90 -22.54 -17.62 -12.31
C CYS A 90 -21.53 -17.91 -11.20
N PHE A 91 -21.29 -16.88 -10.37
CA PHE A 91 -20.58 -16.96 -9.10
C PHE A 91 -21.07 -18.16 -8.28
N ALA A 92 -20.17 -19.05 -7.90
CA ALA A 92 -20.45 -20.09 -6.92
C ALA A 92 -20.55 -19.47 -5.53
N ASP A 93 -21.76 -19.06 -5.16
CA ASP A 93 -22.16 -18.89 -3.76
C ASP A 93 -22.08 -20.25 -3.07
N ARG A 94 -21.03 -20.49 -2.29
CA ARG A 94 -20.96 -21.65 -1.38
C ARG A 94 -21.40 -21.20 0.00
N SER A 95 -22.65 -20.81 0.13
CA SER A 95 -23.33 -20.74 1.42
C SER A 95 -23.64 -22.16 1.88
N VAL A 96 -22.82 -22.68 2.79
CA VAL A 96 -23.07 -23.96 3.47
C VAL A 96 -24.22 -23.76 4.45
N THR A 97 -25.37 -24.36 4.17
CA THR A 97 -26.45 -24.59 5.14
C THR A 97 -26.41 -26.05 5.64
N PRO A 98 -26.48 -26.29 6.96
CA PRO A 98 -26.56 -27.65 7.51
C PRO A 98 -28.00 -28.15 7.43
N GLN A 99 -28.25 -29.18 6.63
CA GLN A 99 -29.57 -29.80 6.53
C GLN A 99 -29.79 -30.80 7.67
N ALA A 100 -30.68 -30.42 8.59
CA ALA A 100 -31.31 -31.29 9.57
C ALA A 100 -32.55 -31.99 8.97
N ASN A 101 -32.67 -33.31 9.17
CA ASN A 101 -33.91 -34.11 9.33
C ASN A 101 -33.49 -35.57 9.61
N ARG A 102 -33.85 -36.25 10.73
CA ARG A 102 -35.16 -36.83 11.13
C ARG A 102 -35.77 -37.69 10.00
N ASP A 103 -36.17 -38.95 10.12
CA ASP A 103 -36.37 -39.92 11.22
C ASP A 103 -36.51 -41.35 10.63
N SER A 104 -36.42 -42.37 11.52
CA SER A 104 -37.12 -43.68 11.50
C SER A 104 -36.67 -44.85 10.60
N ALA A 105 -36.10 -45.88 11.23
CA ALA A 105 -36.71 -47.22 11.37
C ALA A 105 -36.06 -47.99 12.53
#